data_AF-A0A1I3TRE3-F1
#
_entry.id   AF-A0A1I3TRE3-F1
#
_cell.length_a   1.000
_cell.length_b   1.000
_cell.length_c   1.000
_cell.angle_alpha   90.00
_cell.angle_beta   90.00
_cell.angle_gamma   90.00
#
_symmetry.space_group_name_H-M   'P 1'
#
loop_
_entity.id
_entity.type
_entity.pdbx_description
1 polymer ?
#
loop_
_entity_poly.entity_id
_entity_poly.type
_entity_poly.pdbx_seq_one_letter_code
_entity_poly.pdbx_strand_id
1 'polypeptide(L)'
;MTSIRDLLGESLGVGETFRLHLEERDGRLVADHPNEASPVAVAVVEGVDQLEERPPDEPVAVEIVDRIADGRVVGRVLEVDGASEPGTK
;
A
#
# COMPACT_ATOMS: atom_id res chain seq x y z
N MET A 1 26.84 -12.81 0.37
CA MET A 1 26.31 -12.75 -1.01
C MET A 1 24.91 -12.17 -0.90
N THR A 2 24.80 -10.86 -0.91
CA THR A 2 23.51 -10.16 -0.86
C THR A 2 23.30 -9.61 -2.26
N SER A 3 22.44 -10.27 -3.03
CA SER A 3 22.07 -9.79 -4.36
C SER A 3 21.34 -8.46 -4.22
N ILE A 4 21.53 -7.54 -5.18
CA ILE A 4 20.81 -6.25 -5.21
C ILE A 4 19.28 -6.43 -5.14
N ARG A 5 18.75 -7.58 -5.60
CA ARG A 5 17.34 -7.97 -5.45
C ARG A 5 16.91 -8.23 -4.00
N ASP A 6 17.81 -8.75 -3.16
CA ASP A 6 17.57 -9.00 -1.73
C ASP A 6 17.50 -7.69 -0.95
N LEU A 7 18.44 -6.77 -1.23
CA LEU A 7 18.50 -5.45 -0.58
C LEU A 7 17.30 -4.55 -0.94
N LEU A 8 16.77 -4.71 -2.15
CA LEU A 8 15.54 -4.03 -2.59
C LEU A 8 14.31 -4.62 -1.89
N GLY A 9 14.19 -5.94 -1.76
CA GLY A 9 13.07 -6.57 -1.04
C GLY A 9 13.00 -6.16 0.43
N GLU A 10 14.16 -6.09 1.10
CA GLU A 10 14.27 -5.66 2.51
C GLU A 10 14.06 -4.15 2.68
N SER A 11 14.45 -3.32 1.70
CA SER A 11 14.22 -1.87 1.74
C SER A 11 12.79 -1.45 1.37
N LEU A 12 12.08 -2.28 0.60
CA LEU A 12 10.71 -2.06 0.15
C LEU A 12 9.66 -2.58 1.15
N GLY A 13 10.07 -3.35 2.17
CA GLY A 13 9.15 -3.93 3.16
C GLY A 13 8.20 -4.97 2.55
N VAL A 14 8.70 -5.78 1.60
CA VAL A 14 7.89 -6.82 0.95
C VAL A 14 7.41 -7.86 1.96
N GLY A 15 6.11 -8.12 1.99
CA GLY A 15 5.44 -8.96 2.97
C GLY A 15 5.10 -8.23 4.28
N GLU A 16 5.43 -6.94 4.39
CA GLU A 16 5.01 -6.10 5.50
C GLU A 16 3.72 -5.34 5.16
N THR A 17 2.93 -5.08 6.20
CA THR A 17 1.69 -4.31 6.12
C THR A 17 1.88 -2.95 6.73
N PHE A 18 1.57 -1.90 5.97
CA PHE A 18 1.64 -0.52 6.42
C PHE A 18 0.26 0.15 6.29
N ARG A 19 -0.04 1.08 7.19
CA ARG A 19 -1.19 1.97 7.03
C ARG A 19 -0.76 3.17 6.21
N LEU A 20 -1.26 3.26 4.98
CA LEU A 20 -0.88 4.30 4.03
C LEU A 20 -2.11 5.10 3.61
N HIS A 21 -1.93 6.41 3.46
CA HIS A 21 -2.93 7.26 2.86
C HIS A 21 -2.84 7.10 1.33
N LEU A 22 -3.97 6.80 0.70
CA LEU A 22 -4.02 6.56 -0.74
C LEU A 22 -4.49 7.81 -1.46
N GLU A 23 -3.72 8.22 -2.46
CA GLU A 23 -4.06 9.31 -3.37
C GLU A 23 -4.30 8.75 -4.77
N GLU A 24 -5.26 9.32 -5.49
CA GLU A 24 -5.42 9.00 -6.90
C GLU A 24 -4.41 9.81 -7.74
N ARG A 25 -3.55 9.11 -8.48
CA ARG A 25 -2.70 9.69 -9.52
C ARG A 25 -2.78 8.86 -10.80
N ASP A 26 -2.97 9.55 -11.93
CA ASP A 26 -3.07 8.92 -13.25
C ASP A 26 -4.14 7.80 -13.30
N GLY A 27 -5.25 7.97 -12.57
CA GLY A 27 -6.34 6.99 -12.48
C GLY A 27 -5.98 5.71 -11.69
N ARG A 28 -4.93 5.76 -10.86
CA ARG A 28 -4.51 4.67 -9.97
C ARG A 28 -4.32 5.17 -8.56
N LEU A 29 -4.54 4.29 -7.60
CA LEU A 29 -4.23 4.60 -6.21
C LEU A 29 -2.74 4.42 -5.95
N VAL A 30 -2.12 5.47 -5.43
CA VAL A 30 -0.73 5.50 -5.03
C VAL A 30 -0.63 5.97 -3.58
N ALA A 31 0.37 5.51 -2.87
CA ALA A 31 0.71 5.96 -1.54
C ALA A 31 2.18 6.36 -1.50
N ASP A 32 2.48 7.37 -0.69
CA ASP A 32 3.86 7.64 -0.29
C ASP A 32 4.42 6.46 0.50
N HIS A 33 5.68 6.14 0.23
CA HIS A 33 6.35 5.06 0.94
C HIS A 33 6.67 5.55 2.37
N PRO A 34 6.42 4.73 3.43
CA PRO A 34 6.68 5.13 4.82
C PRO A 34 8.18 5.36 5.09
N ASN A 35 9.04 4.90 4.18
CA ASN A 35 10.45 5.21 4.16
C ASN A 35 10.68 6.42 3.25
N GLU A 36 10.93 7.60 3.84
CA GLU A 36 11.24 8.83 3.09
C GLU A 36 12.47 8.72 2.18
N ALA A 37 13.34 7.72 2.40
CA ALA A 37 14.49 7.45 1.56
C ALA A 37 14.16 6.60 0.31
N SER A 38 12.95 6.04 0.20
CA SER A 38 12.54 5.25 -0.96
C SER A 38 12.26 6.17 -2.15
N PRO A 39 12.97 6.04 -3.28
CA PRO A 39 12.73 6.86 -4.47
C PRO A 39 11.45 6.45 -5.24
N VAL A 40 10.68 5.49 -4.72
CA VAL A 40 9.53 4.87 -5.39
C VAL A 40 8.31 4.87 -4.47
N ALA A 41 7.18 5.33 -5.01
CA ALA A 41 5.88 5.27 -4.36
C ALA A 41 5.29 3.85 -4.41
N VAL A 42 4.34 3.57 -3.53
CA VAL A 42 3.56 2.33 -3.51
C VAL A 42 2.36 2.50 -4.45
N ALA A 43 2.17 1.60 -5.40
CA ALA A 43 0.99 1.58 -6.26
C ALA A 43 0.02 0.50 -5.79
N VAL A 44 -1.15 0.90 -5.30
CA VAL A 44 -2.17 -0.04 -4.83
C VAL A 44 -3.08 -0.40 -6.00
N VAL A 45 -2.90 -1.63 -6.48
CA VAL A 45 -3.67 -2.18 -7.62
C VAL A 45 -4.45 -3.44 -7.27
N GLU A 46 -4.17 -4.06 -6.13
CA GLU A 46 -4.87 -5.26 -5.66
C GLU A 46 -5.73 -4.93 -4.45
N GLY A 47 -6.95 -5.50 -4.38
CA GLY A 47 -7.88 -5.26 -3.28
C GLY A 47 -8.55 -3.88 -3.28
N VAL A 48 -8.32 -3.06 -4.30
CA VAL A 48 -8.95 -1.74 -4.46
C VAL A 48 -10.47 -1.81 -4.62
N ASP A 49 -11.00 -2.94 -5.10
CA ASP A 49 -12.44 -3.21 -5.21
C ASP A 49 -13.10 -3.41 -3.83
N GLN A 50 -12.31 -3.59 -2.77
CA GLN A 50 -12.79 -3.66 -1.38
C GLN A 50 -12.90 -2.27 -0.75
N LEU A 51 -12.37 -1.23 -1.40
CA LEU A 51 -12.51 0.15 -0.94
C LEU A 51 -13.92 0.66 -1.28
N GLU A 52 -14.61 1.18 -0.27
CA GLU A 52 -15.94 1.78 -0.47
C GLU A 52 -15.85 3.09 -1.26
N GLU A 53 -14.74 3.82 -1.14
CA GLU A 53 -14.47 5.05 -1.88
C GLU A 53 -13.05 5.07 -2.46
N ARG A 54 -12.88 5.72 -3.62
CA ARG A 54 -11.63 5.74 -4.39
C ARG A 54 -11.31 7.18 -4.81
N PRO A 55 -10.34 7.87 -4.19
CA PRO A 55 -9.48 7.43 -3.06
C PRO A 55 -10.19 7.43 -1.69
N PRO A 56 -9.76 6.57 -0.75
CA PRO A 56 -10.25 6.61 0.63
C PRO A 56 -9.71 7.85 1.38
N ASP A 57 -10.58 8.50 2.16
CA ASP A 57 -10.17 9.59 3.06
C ASP A 57 -9.31 9.11 4.24
N GLU A 58 -9.54 7.88 4.70
CA GLU A 58 -8.82 7.28 5.82
C GLU A 58 -7.62 6.44 5.37
N PRO A 59 -6.53 6.37 6.17
CA PRO A 59 -5.40 5.49 5.88
C PRO A 59 -5.83 4.02 5.90
N VAL A 60 -5.45 3.25 4.88
CA VAL A 60 -5.86 1.85 4.73
C VAL A 60 -4.67 0.91 4.90
N ALA A 61 -4.93 -0.32 5.36
CA ALA A 61 -3.89 -1.32 5.53
C ALA A 61 -3.51 -1.91 4.17
N VAL A 62 -2.28 -1.64 3.75
CA VAL A 62 -1.70 -2.09 2.48
C VAL A 62 -0.52 -3.00 2.77
N GLU A 63 -0.59 -4.24 2.29
CA GLU A 63 0.54 -5.15 2.24
C GLU A 63 1.36 -4.89 0.99
N ILE A 64 2.66 -4.70 1.15
CA ILE A 64 3.58 -4.59 0.02
C ILE A 64 3.87 -5.99 -0.50
N VAL A 65 3.50 -6.28 -1.74
CA VAL A 65 3.77 -7.59 -2.35
C VAL A 65 5.08 -7.57 -3.13
N ASP A 66 5.69 -8.74 -3.36
CA ASP A 66 6.94 -8.89 -4.14
C ASP A 66 6.70 -8.69 -5.64
N ARG A 67 6.16 -7.54 -6.01
CA ARG A 67 5.73 -7.24 -7.36
C ARG A 67 5.92 -5.76 -7.64
N ILE A 68 6.42 -5.46 -8.84
CA ILE A 68 6.63 -4.10 -9.33
C ILE A 68 5.77 -3.88 -10.57
N ALA A 69 4.99 -2.80 -10.59
CA ALA A 69 4.18 -2.38 -11.72
C ALA A 69 4.48 -0.91 -12.02
N ASP A 70 4.74 -0.57 -13.29
CA ASP A 70 5.06 0.81 -13.71
C ASP A 70 6.15 1.48 -12.88
N GLY A 71 7.20 0.71 -12.52
CA GLY A 71 8.32 1.20 -11.73
C GLY A 71 8.02 1.45 -10.24
N ARG A 72 6.84 1.09 -9.76
CA ARG A 72 6.38 1.23 -8.38
C ARG A 72 6.17 -0.13 -7.74
N VAL A 73 6.40 -0.23 -6.44
CA VAL A 73 6.09 -1.46 -5.70
C VAL A 73 4.58 -1.60 -5.59
N VAL A 74 4.07 -2.81 -5.81
CA VAL A 74 2.64 -3.08 -5.77
C VAL A 74 2.21 -3.30 -4.32
N GLY A 75 1.15 -2.61 -3.95
CA GLY A 75 0.44 -2.80 -2.69
C GLY A 75 -0.89 -3.54 -2.90
N ARG A 76 -1.24 -4.37 -1.93
CA ARG A 76 -2.54 -5.03 -1.80
C ARG A 76 -3.28 -4.51 -0.58
N VAL A 77 -4.52 -4.06 -0.75
CA VAL A 77 -5.39 -3.72 0.38
C VAL A 77 -5.79 -5.00 1.11
N LEU A 78 -5.47 -5.09 2.40
CA LEU A 78 -5.84 -6.22 3.26
C LEU A 78 -7.15 -5.97 4.00
N GLU A 79 -7.37 -4.76 4.51
CA GLU A 79 -8.62 -4.36 5.16
C GLU A 79 -8.71 -2.83 5.21
N VAL A 80 -9.89 -2.29 4.91
CA VAL A 80 -10.29 -0.98 5.43
C VAL A 80 -10.84 -1.24 6.81
N ASP A 81 -10.13 -0.83 7.85
CA ASP A 81 -10.69 -0.75 9.19
C ASP A 81 -11.68 0.43 9.21
N GLY A 82 -12.72 0.35 8.38
CA GLY A 82 -13.91 1.15 8.50
C GLY A 82 -14.61 0.65 9.75
N ALA A 83 -14.47 1.41 10.82
CA ALA A 83 -15.00 1.14 12.14
C ALA A 83 -16.29 0.30 12.12
N SER A 84 -16.17 -1.00 12.40
CA SER A 84 -17.25 -1.67 13.10
C SER A 84 -17.11 -1.30 14.58
N GLU A 85 -17.54 -0.09 14.93
CA GLU A 85 -18.17 0.11 16.24
C GLU A 85 -19.63 -0.40 16.12
N PRO A 86 -19.98 -1.64 16.52
CA PRO A 86 -21.37 -1.88 16.87
C PRO A 86 -21.60 -1.11 18.18
N GLY A 87 -22.48 -0.12 18.07
CA GLY A 87 -22.68 0.92 19.05
C GLY A 87 -22.97 0.45 20.48
N THR A 88 -22.78 1.42 21.37
CA THR A 88 -23.28 1.42 22.74
C THR A 88 -24.69 0.83 22.83
N LYS A 89 -24.87 -0.18 23.70
CA LYS A 89 -26.09 -0.34 24.50
C LYS A 89 -25.85 -1.21 25.72
#